data_AF-A0A8J6UNA1-F1
#
_entry.id   AF-A0A8J6UNA1-F1
#
_cell.length_a   1.000
_cell.length_b   1.000
_cell.length_c   1.000
_cell.angle_alpha   90.00
_cell.angle_beta   90.00
_cell.angle_gamma   90.00
#
_symmetry.space_group_name_H-M   'P 1'
#
loop_
_entity.id
_entity.type
_entity.pdbx_description
1 polymer ?
#
loop_
_entity_poly.entity_id
_entity_poly.type
_entity_poly.pdbx_seq_one_letter_code
_entity_poly.pdbx_strand_id
1 'polypeptide(L)'
;MAITYAELLERQEENRAAFGRMLLNWRRTNGWTQYTACSWAEEAGFDAISYGNLSVIEQGKAGELRQKAFWQLGELNRRIADKDWGPVKSQAIKEKLENAIPLGDNDCPTWTPLELWACYCGLRDVPEAFRTTPAPTVGQRKATELSSKWRNQMRRVVDECGLEPSDALNSLAVEASEEHRKRFYAVLTGFGDYKPEELVPLWIEGDLYLPKRWLDQWEAANRKGAKPSGRKAKKPVKA
;
A
#
# COMPACT_ATOMS: atom_id res chain seq x y z
N MET A 1 -8.01 20.60 -29.51
CA MET A 1 -8.50 21.29 -28.29
C MET A 1 -7.29 21.74 -27.49
N ALA A 2 -7.24 22.99 -27.07
CA ALA A 2 -6.15 23.50 -26.22
C ALA A 2 -6.43 23.09 -24.77
N ILE A 3 -5.46 22.42 -24.14
CA ILE A 3 -5.51 22.07 -22.72
C ILE A 3 -5.32 23.36 -21.92
N THR A 4 -6.15 23.59 -20.91
CA THR A 4 -6.00 24.73 -20.00
C THR A 4 -4.80 24.53 -19.07
N TYR A 5 -4.27 25.62 -18.52
CA TYR A 5 -3.15 25.53 -17.57
C TYR A 5 -3.51 24.72 -16.30
N ALA A 6 -4.76 24.78 -15.84
CA ALA A 6 -5.23 24.00 -14.70
C ALA A 6 -5.22 22.49 -15.00
N GLU A 7 -5.76 22.07 -16.15
CA GLU A 7 -5.74 20.68 -16.60
C GLU A 7 -4.30 20.15 -16.80
N LEU A 8 -3.38 21.03 -17.22
CA LEU A 8 -1.96 20.67 -17.31
C LEU A 8 -1.35 20.37 -15.94
N LEU A 9 -1.67 21.18 -14.92
CA LEU A 9 -1.18 20.97 -13.55
C LEU A 9 -1.77 19.70 -12.92
N GLU A 10 -3.07 19.46 -13.06
CA GLU A 10 -3.71 18.24 -12.57
C GLU A 10 -3.07 17.00 -13.20
N ARG A 11 -2.86 17.02 -14.53
CA ARG A 11 -2.20 15.92 -15.22
C ARG A 11 -0.76 15.71 -14.75
N GLN A 12 -0.03 16.79 -14.45
CA GLN A 12 1.32 16.67 -13.88
C GLN A 12 1.29 16.02 -12.50
N GLU A 13 0.35 16.40 -11.63
CA GLU A 13 0.19 15.77 -10.31
C GLU A 13 -0.15 14.28 -10.42
N GLU A 14 -1.04 13.91 -11.33
CA GLU A 14 -1.38 12.52 -11.61
C GLU A 14 -0.18 11.70 -12.09
N ASN A 15 0.61 12.25 -13.03
CA ASN A 15 1.82 11.61 -13.55
C ASN A 15 2.87 11.42 -12.45
N ARG A 16 3.08 12.44 -11.60
CA ARG A 16 4.00 12.38 -10.46
C ARG A 16 3.58 11.33 -9.44
N ALA A 17 2.28 11.24 -9.17
CA ALA A 17 1.73 10.22 -8.29
C ALA A 17 1.88 8.81 -8.89
N ALA A 18 1.69 8.66 -10.20
CA ALA A 18 1.91 7.40 -10.90
C ALA A 18 3.38 6.97 -10.87
N PHE A 19 4.31 7.90 -11.09
CA PHE A 19 5.75 7.66 -10.96
C PHE A 19 6.15 7.25 -9.53
N GLY A 20 5.60 7.93 -8.52
CA GLY A 20 5.80 7.57 -7.12
C GLY A 20 5.35 6.15 -6.81
N ARG A 21 4.14 5.79 -7.24
CA ARG A 21 3.59 4.43 -7.10
C ARG A 21 4.45 3.39 -7.83
N MET A 22 4.92 3.69 -9.04
CA MET A 22 5.83 2.81 -9.77
C MET A 22 7.09 2.49 -8.96
N LEU A 23 7.76 3.50 -8.39
CA LEU A 23 8.98 3.29 -7.59
C LEU A 23 8.69 2.47 -6.33
N LEU A 24 7.56 2.72 -5.66
CA LEU A 24 7.10 1.92 -4.53
C LEU A 24 6.92 0.45 -4.93
N ASN A 25 6.29 0.22 -6.08
CA ASN A 25 5.96 -1.11 -6.59
C ASN A 25 7.22 -1.87 -7.00
N TRP A 26 8.13 -1.20 -7.70
CA TRP A 26 9.44 -1.73 -8.05
C TRP A 26 10.22 -2.15 -6.81
N ARG A 27 10.31 -1.28 -5.80
CA ARG A 27 10.98 -1.59 -4.55
C ARG A 27 10.35 -2.80 -3.84
N ARG A 28 9.02 -2.85 -3.74
CA ARG A 28 8.33 -3.97 -3.09
C ARG A 28 8.45 -5.28 -3.86
N THR A 29 8.44 -5.22 -5.20
CA THR A 29 8.66 -6.39 -6.06
C THR A 29 10.02 -7.00 -5.81
N ASN A 30 11.03 -6.16 -5.56
CA ASN A 30 12.36 -6.61 -5.14
C ASN A 30 12.46 -7.04 -3.66
N GLY A 31 11.36 -7.02 -2.90
CA GLY A 31 11.38 -7.35 -1.47
C GLY A 31 12.13 -6.31 -0.61
N TRP A 32 12.29 -5.09 -1.11
CA TRP A 32 13.10 -4.05 -0.48
C TRP A 32 12.29 -3.17 0.48
N THR A 33 12.95 -2.75 1.54
CA THR A 33 12.47 -1.65 2.41
C THR A 33 12.98 -0.31 1.89
N GLN A 34 12.43 0.80 2.36
CA GLN A 34 12.90 2.15 1.99
C GLN A 34 14.38 2.41 2.35
N TYR A 35 14.94 1.61 3.26
CA TYR A 35 16.34 1.69 3.67
C TYR A 35 17.29 0.91 2.75
N THR A 36 16.77 -0.08 2.00
CA THR A 36 17.63 -1.05 1.29
C THR A 36 18.56 -0.37 0.28
N ALA A 37 18.06 0.59 -0.49
CA ALA A 37 18.87 1.33 -1.45
C ALA A 37 19.95 2.20 -0.77
N CYS A 38 19.61 2.90 0.32
CA CYS A 38 20.57 3.70 1.08
C CYS A 38 21.66 2.83 1.71
N SER A 39 21.29 1.76 2.40
CA SER A 39 22.24 0.86 3.05
C SER A 39 23.15 0.17 2.04
N TRP A 40 22.61 -0.24 0.89
CA TRP A 40 23.43 -0.78 -0.19
C TRP A 40 24.43 0.26 -0.69
N ALA A 41 23.98 1.49 -0.96
CA ALA A 41 24.84 2.55 -1.48
C ALA A 41 25.96 2.96 -0.52
N GLU A 42 25.66 2.97 0.78
CA GLU A 42 26.65 3.20 1.83
C GLU A 42 27.73 2.11 1.84
N GLU A 43 27.35 0.83 1.75
CA GLU A 43 28.32 -0.28 1.70
C GLU A 43 29.12 -0.32 0.39
N ALA A 44 28.47 -0.02 -0.73
CA ALA A 44 29.07 -0.09 -2.05
C ALA A 44 29.82 1.19 -2.48
N GLY A 45 29.68 2.28 -1.72
CA GLY A 45 30.37 3.55 -1.96
C GLY A 45 29.82 4.37 -3.13
N PHE A 46 28.50 4.39 -3.33
CA PHE A 46 27.85 5.25 -4.35
C PHE A 46 26.75 6.14 -3.75
N ASP A 47 26.31 7.13 -4.53
CA ASP A 47 25.25 8.06 -4.12
C ASP A 47 23.86 7.47 -4.41
N ALA A 48 23.08 7.15 -3.38
CA ALA A 48 21.66 6.83 -3.50
C ALA A 48 20.75 7.95 -3.00
N ILE A 49 19.49 7.88 -3.43
CA ILE A 49 18.45 8.74 -2.89
C ILE A 49 18.22 8.43 -1.41
N SER A 50 18.06 9.47 -0.58
CA SER A 50 17.80 9.28 0.86
C SER A 50 16.42 8.64 1.08
N TYR A 51 16.27 7.84 2.13
CA TYR A 51 15.00 7.18 2.46
C TYR A 51 13.85 8.18 2.67
N GLY A 52 14.13 9.36 3.23
CA GLY A 52 13.15 10.44 3.42
C GLY A 52 12.66 10.99 2.09
N ASN A 53 13.57 11.32 1.17
CA ASN A 53 13.20 11.80 -0.15
C ASN A 53 12.49 10.72 -0.96
N LEU A 54 12.98 9.48 -0.91
CA LEU A 54 12.34 8.33 -1.56
C LEU A 54 10.90 8.15 -1.07
N SER A 55 10.66 8.19 0.24
CA SER A 55 9.31 8.06 0.79
C SER A 55 8.38 9.19 0.33
N VAL A 56 8.87 10.42 0.21
CA VAL A 56 8.07 11.55 -0.26
C VAL A 56 7.74 11.41 -1.76
N ILE A 57 8.69 10.91 -2.56
CA ILE A 57 8.49 10.60 -3.97
C ILE A 57 7.48 9.47 -4.14
N GLU A 58 7.63 8.37 -3.41
CA GLU A 58 6.73 7.21 -3.45
C GLU A 58 5.27 7.59 -3.12
N GLN A 59 5.06 8.63 -2.32
CA GLN A 59 3.74 9.17 -1.99
C GLN A 59 3.20 10.18 -3.01
N GLY A 60 3.97 10.53 -4.06
CA GLY A 60 3.61 11.56 -5.04
C GLY A 60 3.69 12.99 -4.50
N LYS A 61 4.32 13.22 -3.34
CA LYS A 61 4.31 14.51 -2.62
C LYS A 61 5.58 15.33 -2.78
N ALA A 62 6.52 14.88 -3.62
CA ALA A 62 7.83 15.50 -3.73
C ALA A 62 7.86 16.83 -4.49
N GLY A 63 6.74 17.25 -5.07
CA GLY A 63 6.71 18.39 -5.98
C GLY A 63 7.67 18.15 -7.15
N GLU A 64 8.39 19.20 -7.56
CA GLU A 64 9.41 19.16 -8.62
C GLU A 64 10.67 18.41 -8.18
N LEU A 65 11.04 17.35 -8.91
CA LEU A 65 12.27 16.63 -8.65
C LEU A 65 13.48 17.30 -9.30
N ARG A 66 14.56 17.40 -8.51
CA ARG A 66 15.84 17.88 -9.04
C ARG A 66 16.50 16.80 -9.89
N GLN A 67 17.29 17.24 -10.86
CA GLN A 67 18.07 16.37 -11.74
C GLN A 67 18.83 15.25 -10.99
N LYS A 68 19.43 15.58 -9.84
CA LYS A 68 20.16 14.62 -8.99
C LYS A 68 19.34 13.38 -8.64
N ALA A 69 18.04 13.51 -8.39
CA ALA A 69 17.19 12.36 -8.03
C ALA A 69 17.09 11.34 -9.18
N PHE A 70 16.95 11.81 -10.42
CA PHE A 70 16.90 10.93 -11.59
C PHE A 70 18.24 10.22 -11.84
N TRP A 71 19.36 10.91 -11.63
CA TRP A 71 20.69 10.29 -11.70
C TRP A 71 20.90 9.22 -10.65
N GLN A 72 20.50 9.47 -9.40
CA GLN A 72 20.61 8.50 -8.32
C GLN A 72 19.74 7.26 -8.57
N LEU A 73 18.51 7.46 -9.05
CA LEU A 73 17.62 6.35 -9.43
C LEU A 73 18.14 5.57 -10.64
N GLY A 74 18.67 6.28 -11.65
CA GLY A 74 19.25 5.67 -12.84
C GLY A 74 20.51 4.86 -12.53
N GLU A 75 21.40 5.36 -11.67
CA GLU A 75 22.60 4.64 -11.25
C GLU A 75 22.24 3.39 -10.43
N LEU A 76 21.26 3.51 -9.53
CA LEU A 76 20.73 2.37 -8.79
C LEU A 76 20.20 1.30 -9.75
N ASN A 77 19.44 1.71 -10.76
CA ASN A 77 18.84 0.82 -11.74
C ASN A 77 19.88 0.14 -12.64
N ARG A 78 20.85 0.91 -13.14
CA ARG A 78 21.97 0.41 -13.94
C ARG A 78 22.74 -0.66 -13.18
N ARG A 79 23.07 -0.42 -11.91
CA ARG A 79 23.78 -1.40 -11.07
C ARG A 79 23.01 -2.72 -10.91
N ILE A 80 21.68 -2.66 -10.79
CA ILE A 80 20.84 -3.85 -10.74
C ILE A 80 20.88 -4.61 -12.06
N ALA A 81 20.74 -3.91 -13.19
CA ALA A 81 20.80 -4.52 -14.51
C ALA A 81 22.16 -5.18 -14.79
N ASP A 82 23.25 -4.50 -14.45
CA ASP A 82 24.62 -4.95 -14.68
C ASP A 82 25.10 -5.96 -13.62
N LYS A 83 24.30 -6.21 -12.58
CA LYS A 83 24.67 -6.97 -11.38
C LYS A 83 25.94 -6.44 -10.70
N ASP A 84 26.15 -5.12 -10.77
CA ASP A 84 27.25 -4.38 -10.17
C ASP A 84 26.93 -4.03 -8.71
N TRP A 85 27.12 -5.02 -7.83
CA TRP A 85 26.82 -4.87 -6.41
C TRP A 85 27.83 -4.02 -5.65
N GLY A 86 29.06 -3.91 -6.15
CA GLY A 86 30.17 -3.34 -5.40
C GLY A 86 30.53 -4.14 -4.14
N PRO A 87 31.35 -3.57 -3.23
CA PRO A 87 31.86 -4.25 -2.04
C PRO A 87 30.82 -4.34 -0.90
N VAL A 88 29.73 -5.08 -1.10
CA VAL A 88 28.72 -5.32 -0.06
C VAL A 88 29.27 -6.32 0.97
N LYS A 89 29.20 -5.98 2.25
CA LYS A 89 29.61 -6.85 3.38
C LYS A 89 28.42 -7.60 3.93
N SER A 90 27.26 -6.96 4.01
CA SER A 90 26.05 -7.53 4.61
C SER A 90 25.45 -8.65 3.75
N GLN A 91 25.39 -9.86 4.31
CA GLN A 91 24.76 -11.01 3.65
C GLN A 91 23.27 -10.76 3.35
N ALA A 92 22.56 -10.11 4.28
CA ALA A 92 21.15 -9.77 4.12
C ALA A 92 20.90 -8.78 2.96
N ILE A 93 21.87 -7.90 2.67
CA ILE A 93 21.77 -7.01 1.49
C ILE A 93 22.05 -7.82 0.23
N LYS A 94 23.10 -8.66 0.21
CA LYS A 94 23.42 -9.51 -0.94
C LYS A 94 22.25 -10.36 -1.40
N GLU A 95 21.58 -11.04 -0.48
CA GLU A 95 20.41 -11.89 -0.79
C GLU A 95 19.27 -11.10 -1.45
N LYS A 96 19.08 -9.83 -1.03
CA LYS A 96 18.08 -8.93 -1.63
C LYS A 96 18.49 -8.40 -3.00
N LEU A 97 19.79 -8.22 -3.25
CA LEU A 97 20.31 -7.74 -4.53
C LEU A 97 20.34 -8.83 -5.59
N GLU A 98 20.65 -10.07 -5.19
CA GLU A 98 20.78 -11.21 -6.11
C GLU A 98 19.52 -11.47 -6.94
N ASN A 99 18.35 -11.28 -6.32
CA ASN A 99 17.04 -11.47 -6.95
C ASN A 99 16.40 -10.15 -7.43
N ALA A 100 17.14 -9.03 -7.39
CA ALA A 100 16.60 -7.75 -7.78
C ALA A 100 16.42 -7.67 -9.30
N ILE A 101 15.26 -7.18 -9.72
CA ILE A 101 14.94 -6.90 -11.11
C ILE A 101 15.11 -5.40 -11.41
N PRO A 102 15.72 -5.03 -12.54
CA PRO A 102 15.82 -3.65 -12.94
C PRO A 102 14.45 -3.11 -13.37
N LEU A 103 14.31 -1.80 -13.29
CA LEU A 103 13.20 -1.05 -13.84
C LEU A 103 13.41 -0.88 -15.36
N GLY A 104 12.41 -1.30 -16.13
CA GLY A 104 12.45 -1.27 -17.58
C GLY A 104 11.10 -1.63 -18.18
N ASP A 105 11.02 -1.58 -19.49
CA ASP A 105 9.91 -2.09 -20.29
C ASP A 105 10.45 -2.82 -21.54
N ASN A 106 9.55 -3.25 -22.43
CA ASN A 106 9.89 -4.04 -23.60
C ASN A 106 10.81 -3.30 -24.59
N ASP A 107 10.68 -1.98 -24.69
CA ASP A 107 11.47 -1.15 -25.63
C ASP A 107 12.80 -0.73 -25.00
N CYS A 108 12.82 -0.55 -23.68
CA CYS A 108 14.00 -0.18 -22.91
C CYS A 108 14.08 -1.05 -21.64
N PRO A 109 14.77 -2.20 -21.69
CA PRO A 109 14.86 -3.14 -20.56
C PRO A 109 15.57 -2.58 -19.33
N THR A 110 16.30 -1.47 -19.47
CA THR A 110 16.98 -0.80 -18.35
C THR A 110 16.85 0.69 -18.51
N TRP A 111 15.93 1.28 -17.76
CA TRP A 111 15.71 2.72 -17.77
C TRP A 111 16.92 3.48 -17.22
N THR A 112 17.30 4.54 -17.93
CA THR A 112 18.31 5.50 -17.52
C THR A 112 17.64 6.71 -16.84
N PRO A 113 18.39 7.72 -16.38
CA PRO A 113 17.79 8.95 -15.86
C PRO A 113 16.80 9.62 -16.85
N LEU A 114 16.99 9.44 -18.16
CA LEU A 114 16.12 10.01 -19.18
C LEU A 114 14.73 9.37 -19.18
N GLU A 115 14.62 8.04 -19.17
CA GLU A 115 13.34 7.34 -19.14
C GLU A 115 12.60 7.58 -17.82
N LEU A 116 13.33 7.63 -16.71
CA LEU A 116 12.78 7.99 -15.39
C LEU A 116 12.19 9.40 -15.40
N TRP A 117 12.90 10.37 -15.98
CA TRP A 117 12.39 11.74 -16.13
C TRP A 117 11.19 11.80 -17.07
N ALA A 118 11.25 11.11 -18.22
CA ALA A 118 10.16 11.05 -19.18
C ALA A 118 8.89 10.47 -18.53
N CYS A 119 9.01 9.42 -17.71
CA CYS A 119 7.89 8.86 -16.97
C CYS A 119 7.34 9.83 -15.92
N TYR A 120 8.22 10.47 -15.15
CA TYR A 120 7.83 11.48 -14.16
C TYR A 120 7.07 12.67 -14.79
N CYS A 121 7.43 13.08 -16.00
CA CYS A 121 6.73 14.13 -16.75
C CYS A 121 5.48 13.63 -17.51
N GLY A 122 5.22 12.32 -17.52
CA GLY A 122 4.11 11.71 -18.28
C GLY A 122 4.32 11.64 -19.79
N LEU A 123 5.58 11.70 -20.24
CA LEU A 123 5.99 11.45 -21.62
C LEU A 123 6.24 9.97 -21.89
N ARG A 124 6.37 9.17 -20.83
CA ARG A 124 6.48 7.71 -20.87
C ARG A 124 5.50 7.09 -19.87
N ASP A 125 4.82 6.03 -20.27
CA ASP A 125 3.94 5.31 -19.37
C ASP A 125 4.72 4.50 -18.33
N VAL A 126 4.08 4.26 -17.19
CA VAL A 126 4.59 3.30 -16.20
C VAL A 126 4.62 1.90 -16.80
N PRO A 127 5.72 1.12 -16.65
CA PRO A 127 5.79 -0.25 -17.15
C PRO A 127 4.72 -1.13 -16.53
N GLU A 128 4.12 -2.02 -17.32
CA GLU A 128 3.01 -2.86 -16.88
C GLU A 128 3.32 -3.65 -15.61
N ALA A 129 4.56 -4.17 -15.49
CA ALA A 129 5.05 -4.92 -14.33
C ALA A 129 5.00 -4.13 -13.00
N PHE A 130 4.94 -2.79 -13.05
CA PHE A 130 4.99 -1.93 -11.88
C PHE A 130 3.74 -1.03 -11.73
N ARG A 131 2.71 -1.21 -12.56
CA ARG A 131 1.45 -0.46 -12.44
C ARG A 131 0.65 -0.88 -11.21
N THR A 132 0.66 -2.18 -10.90
CA THR A 132 -0.06 -2.75 -9.77
C THR A 132 0.86 -2.88 -8.58
N THR A 133 0.39 -2.41 -7.43
CA THR A 133 1.16 -2.54 -6.20
C THR A 133 1.13 -3.98 -5.73
N PRO A 134 2.29 -4.62 -5.47
CA PRO A 134 2.29 -5.95 -4.90
C PRO A 134 1.76 -5.88 -3.47
N ALA A 135 0.95 -6.87 -3.09
CA ALA A 135 0.47 -7.01 -1.73
C ALA A 135 1.65 -7.08 -0.76
N PRO A 136 1.61 -6.38 0.38
CA PRO A 136 2.69 -6.42 1.36
C PRO A 136 2.85 -7.84 1.90
N THR A 137 4.09 -8.23 2.19
CA THR A 137 4.36 -9.46 2.93
C THR A 137 3.88 -9.29 4.37
N VAL A 138 2.70 -9.81 4.69
CA VAL A 138 2.13 -9.78 6.03
C VAL A 138 2.60 -11.02 6.79
N GLY A 139 3.33 -10.86 7.90
CA GLY A 139 3.66 -11.98 8.78
C GLY A 139 2.44 -12.51 9.54
N GLN A 140 2.46 -13.77 9.98
CA GLN A 140 1.34 -14.41 10.70
C GLN A 140 0.83 -13.58 11.89
N ARG A 141 1.75 -12.99 12.68
CA ARG A 141 1.40 -12.10 13.79
C ARG A 141 0.52 -10.94 13.35
N LYS A 142 0.89 -10.28 12.24
CA LYS A 142 0.15 -9.14 11.72
C LYS A 142 -1.21 -9.56 11.14
N ALA A 143 -1.29 -10.74 10.52
CA ALA A 143 -2.54 -11.30 10.03
C ALA A 143 -3.55 -11.57 11.17
N THR A 144 -3.06 -12.11 12.30
CA THR A 144 -3.85 -12.28 13.54
C THR A 144 -4.27 -10.95 14.15
N GLU A 145 -3.38 -9.95 14.19
CA GLU A 145 -3.69 -8.61 14.68
C GLU A 145 -4.80 -7.94 13.83
N LEU A 146 -4.71 -8.02 12.50
CA LEU A 146 -5.72 -7.49 11.58
C LEU A 146 -7.07 -8.19 11.76
N SER A 147 -7.06 -9.53 11.82
CA SER A 147 -8.27 -10.34 12.07
C SER A 147 -8.95 -9.95 13.38
N SER A 148 -8.16 -9.77 14.45
CA SER A 148 -8.66 -9.32 15.76
C SER A 148 -9.21 -7.89 15.72
N LYS A 149 -8.55 -6.98 14.99
CA LYS A 149 -9.00 -5.60 14.82
C LYS A 149 -10.37 -5.54 14.14
N TRP A 150 -10.57 -6.34 13.09
CA TRP A 150 -11.85 -6.42 12.37
C TRP A 150 -12.97 -7.02 13.22
N ARG A 151 -12.70 -8.09 13.97
CA ARG A 151 -13.66 -8.63 14.96
C ARG A 151 -14.07 -7.61 16.00
N ASN A 152 -13.11 -6.86 16.53
CA ASN A 152 -13.38 -5.87 17.57
C ASN A 152 -14.15 -4.67 17.02
N GLN A 153 -13.89 -4.27 15.77
CA GLN A 153 -14.68 -3.23 15.10
C GLN A 153 -16.14 -3.67 14.94
N MET A 154 -16.39 -4.91 14.48
CA MET A 154 -17.75 -5.46 14.37
C MET A 154 -18.47 -5.43 15.74
N ARG A 155 -17.85 -6.01 16.78
CA ARG A 155 -18.42 -6.02 18.14
C ARG A 155 -18.76 -4.63 18.65
N ARG A 156 -17.86 -3.67 18.45
CA ARG A 156 -18.10 -2.27 18.83
C ARG A 156 -19.33 -1.69 18.14
N VAL A 157 -19.50 -1.92 16.84
CA VAL A 157 -20.66 -1.40 16.09
C VAL A 157 -21.95 -2.09 16.53
N VAL A 158 -21.91 -3.39 16.80
CA VAL A 158 -23.06 -4.14 17.36
C VAL A 158 -23.50 -3.54 18.69
N ASP A 159 -22.56 -3.30 19.60
CA ASP A 159 -22.83 -2.71 20.92
C ASP A 159 -23.34 -1.25 20.80
N GLU A 160 -22.73 -0.43 19.94
CA GLU A 160 -23.09 0.98 19.75
C GLU A 160 -24.46 1.16 19.08
N CYS A 161 -24.81 0.29 18.13
CA CYS A 161 -26.07 0.36 17.40
C CYS A 161 -27.18 -0.52 18.01
N GLY A 162 -26.88 -1.28 19.08
CA GLY A 162 -27.84 -2.19 19.73
C GLY A 162 -28.36 -3.28 18.79
N LEU A 163 -27.51 -3.77 17.90
CA LEU A 163 -27.88 -4.82 16.93
C LEU A 163 -27.84 -6.19 17.60
N GLU A 164 -28.68 -7.12 17.14
CA GLU A 164 -28.56 -8.52 17.53
C GLU A 164 -27.28 -9.12 16.90
N PRO A 165 -26.38 -9.75 17.69
CA PRO A 165 -25.08 -10.21 17.19
C PRO A 165 -25.15 -11.16 15.99
N SER A 166 -26.14 -12.06 15.97
CA SER A 166 -26.33 -13.03 14.88
C SER A 166 -26.76 -12.34 13.58
N ASP A 167 -27.65 -11.35 13.65
CA ASP A 167 -28.15 -10.62 12.49
C ASP A 167 -27.08 -9.65 11.94
N ALA A 168 -26.33 -9.01 12.84
CA ALA A 168 -25.18 -8.20 12.48
C ALA A 168 -24.09 -9.01 11.76
N LEU A 169 -23.81 -10.21 12.25
CA LEU A 169 -22.83 -11.11 11.63
C LEU A 169 -23.28 -11.55 10.23
N ASN A 170 -24.53 -11.97 10.09
CA ASN A 170 -25.08 -12.42 8.80
C ASN A 170 -25.14 -11.27 7.80
N SER A 171 -25.60 -10.08 8.21
CA SER A 171 -25.64 -8.90 7.34
C SER A 171 -24.25 -8.45 6.91
N LEU A 172 -23.26 -8.43 7.81
CA LEU A 172 -21.88 -8.09 7.45
C LEU A 172 -21.25 -9.14 6.53
N ALA A 173 -21.54 -10.43 6.71
CA ALA A 173 -21.01 -11.47 5.83
C ALA A 173 -21.55 -11.37 4.39
N VAL A 174 -22.75 -10.79 4.18
CA VAL A 174 -23.33 -10.58 2.84
C VAL A 174 -22.57 -9.52 2.05
N GLU A 175 -21.93 -8.54 2.71
CA GLU A 175 -21.09 -7.52 2.05
C GLU A 175 -19.83 -8.11 1.40
N ALA A 176 -19.38 -9.28 1.87
CA ALA A 176 -18.30 -10.01 1.24
C ALA A 176 -18.77 -10.70 -0.06
N SER A 177 -17.88 -10.77 -1.04
CA SER A 177 -18.08 -11.58 -2.25
C SER A 177 -18.33 -13.04 -1.88
N GLU A 178 -19.09 -13.76 -2.70
CA GLU A 178 -19.46 -15.16 -2.43
C GLU A 178 -18.24 -16.05 -2.15
N GLU A 179 -17.15 -15.82 -2.90
CA GLU A 179 -15.88 -16.54 -2.74
C GLU A 179 -15.26 -16.37 -1.35
N HIS A 180 -15.37 -15.17 -0.74
CA HIS A 180 -14.70 -14.86 0.52
C HIS A 180 -15.65 -14.92 1.74
N ARG A 181 -16.96 -14.98 1.52
CA ARG A 181 -18.00 -14.93 2.57
C ARG A 181 -17.79 -15.94 3.68
N LYS A 182 -17.56 -17.22 3.34
CA LYS A 182 -17.38 -18.30 4.34
C LYS A 182 -16.15 -18.05 5.20
N ARG A 183 -15.04 -17.62 4.60
CA ARG A 183 -13.80 -17.37 5.33
C ARG A 183 -13.91 -16.12 6.20
N PHE A 184 -14.50 -15.06 5.67
CA PHE A 184 -14.75 -13.84 6.43
C PHE A 184 -15.68 -14.09 7.63
N TYR A 185 -16.73 -14.89 7.47
CA TYR A 185 -17.61 -15.31 8.57
C TYR A 185 -16.84 -16.05 9.68
N ALA A 186 -15.97 -16.99 9.32
CA ALA A 186 -15.12 -17.71 10.28
C ALA A 186 -14.17 -16.76 11.04
N VAL A 187 -13.68 -15.71 10.38
CA VAL A 187 -12.83 -14.69 10.99
C VAL A 187 -13.61 -13.81 11.96
N LEU A 188 -14.81 -13.39 11.60
CA LEU A 188 -15.67 -12.54 12.43
C LEU A 188 -16.16 -13.26 13.70
N THR A 189 -16.45 -14.56 13.60
CA THR A 189 -16.84 -15.42 14.72
C THR A 189 -15.68 -15.85 15.62
N GLY A 190 -14.44 -15.65 15.18
CA GLY A 190 -13.26 -16.06 15.93
C GLY A 190 -12.91 -17.55 15.80
N PHE A 191 -13.58 -18.31 14.92
CA PHE A 191 -13.22 -19.70 14.61
C PHE A 191 -11.88 -19.84 13.87
N GLY A 192 -11.32 -18.72 13.38
CA GLY A 192 -9.94 -18.67 12.93
C GLY A 192 -9.51 -17.26 12.54
N ASP A 193 -8.21 -17.03 12.40
CA ASP A 193 -7.66 -15.81 11.81
C ASP A 193 -7.32 -16.04 10.35
N TYR A 194 -7.27 -14.97 9.56
CA TYR A 194 -6.65 -15.04 8.25
C TYR A 194 -5.16 -15.43 8.37
N LYS A 195 -4.71 -16.25 7.44
CA LYS A 195 -3.29 -16.49 7.20
C LYS A 195 -2.70 -15.43 6.27
N PRO A 196 -1.38 -15.19 6.31
CA PRO A 196 -0.67 -14.33 5.37
C PRO A 196 -1.09 -14.51 3.91
N GLU A 197 -1.15 -15.75 3.44
CA GLU A 197 -1.40 -16.09 2.04
C GLU A 197 -2.84 -15.76 1.63
N GLU A 198 -3.77 -15.81 2.58
CA GLU A 198 -5.18 -15.45 2.37
C GLU A 198 -5.39 -13.94 2.32
N LEU A 199 -4.50 -13.14 2.93
CA LEU A 199 -4.60 -11.68 2.93
C LEU A 199 -4.04 -11.05 1.66
N VAL A 200 -3.14 -11.74 0.95
CA VAL A 200 -2.53 -11.29 -0.31
C VAL A 200 -3.59 -10.94 -1.36
N PRO A 201 -4.54 -11.83 -1.73
CA PRO A 201 -5.57 -11.50 -2.73
C PRO A 201 -6.63 -10.53 -2.21
N LEU A 202 -6.73 -10.33 -0.88
CA LEU A 202 -7.68 -9.42 -0.25
C LEU A 202 -7.15 -8.00 -0.09
N TRP A 203 -5.89 -7.76 -0.45
CA TRP A 203 -5.24 -6.46 -0.30
C TRP A 203 -5.64 -5.52 -1.44
N ILE A 204 -5.89 -4.25 -1.10
CA ILE A 204 -6.29 -3.22 -2.08
C ILE A 204 -5.14 -2.23 -2.28
N GLU A 205 -4.85 -1.43 -1.23
CA GLU A 205 -3.80 -0.41 -1.27
C GLU A 205 -3.39 -0.02 0.16
N GLY A 206 -2.12 0.29 0.39
CA GLY A 206 -1.60 0.68 1.71
C GLY A 206 -1.90 -0.35 2.80
N ASP A 207 -2.61 0.06 3.85
CA ASP A 207 -3.11 -0.79 4.94
C ASP A 207 -4.58 -1.23 4.74
N LEU A 208 -5.16 -0.97 3.57
CA LEU A 208 -6.54 -1.29 3.26
C LEU A 208 -6.68 -2.69 2.66
N TYR A 209 -7.58 -3.46 3.25
CA TYR A 209 -7.97 -4.80 2.79
C TYR A 209 -9.48 -4.84 2.57
N LEU A 210 -9.95 -5.73 1.69
CA LEU A 210 -11.36 -5.98 1.42
C LEU A 210 -12.20 -6.19 2.71
N PRO A 211 -11.77 -7.01 3.69
CA PRO A 211 -12.45 -7.12 4.98
C PRO A 211 -12.73 -5.79 5.68
N LYS A 212 -11.76 -4.85 5.65
CA LYS A 212 -11.94 -3.52 6.24
C LYS A 212 -12.95 -2.70 5.45
N ARG A 213 -12.93 -2.77 4.12
CA ARG A 213 -13.87 -2.06 3.25
C ARG A 213 -15.31 -2.53 3.46
N TRP A 214 -15.54 -3.85 3.53
CA TRP A 214 -16.86 -4.42 3.82
C TRP A 214 -17.37 -3.96 5.20
N LEU A 215 -16.51 -4.00 6.22
CA LEU A 215 -16.81 -3.49 7.55
C LEU A 215 -17.20 -2.02 7.57
N ASP A 216 -16.46 -1.17 6.85
CA ASP A 216 -16.73 0.27 6.82
C ASP A 216 -18.03 0.60 6.08
N GLN A 217 -18.30 -0.11 4.98
CA GLN A 217 -19.55 0.02 4.24
C GLN A 217 -20.76 -0.38 5.10
N TRP A 218 -20.67 -1.53 5.77
CA TRP A 218 -21.68 -2.01 6.70
C TRP A 218 -21.87 -1.08 7.91
N GLU A 219 -20.79 -0.62 8.54
CA GLU A 219 -20.83 0.34 9.65
C GLU A 219 -21.51 1.65 9.25
N ALA A 220 -21.18 2.17 8.06
CA ALA A 220 -21.81 3.38 7.53
C ALA A 220 -23.31 3.20 7.26
N ALA A 221 -23.74 2.04 6.77
CA ALA A 221 -25.15 1.73 6.54
C ALA A 221 -25.96 1.68 7.85
N ASN A 222 -25.43 0.99 8.87
CA ASN A 222 -26.11 0.86 10.16
C ASN A 222 -26.14 2.18 10.94
N ARG A 223 -25.10 3.02 10.82
CA ARG A 223 -25.09 4.35 11.45
C ARG A 223 -26.00 5.36 10.77
N LYS A 224 -26.24 5.26 9.45
CA LYS A 224 -27.24 6.09 8.76
C LYS A 224 -28.68 5.73 9.16
N GLY A 225 -28.92 4.48 9.56
CA GLY A 225 -30.22 4.00 10.05
C GLY A 225 -30.49 4.27 11.54
N ALA A 226 -29.44 4.48 12.34
CA ALA A 226 -29.56 4.73 13.78
C ALA A 226 -29.99 6.19 14.05
N LYS A 227 -31.26 6.39 14.46
CA LYS A 227 -31.65 7.66 15.13
C LYS A 227 -30.80 7.81 16.42
N PRO A 228 -30.39 9.03 16.80
CA PRO A 228 -29.61 9.25 18.00
C PRO A 228 -30.42 8.77 19.21
N SER A 229 -29.99 7.66 19.82
CA SER A 229 -30.61 7.21 21.07
C SER A 229 -30.22 8.21 22.16
N GLY A 230 -31.17 9.06 22.53
CA GLY A 230 -31.01 10.03 23.61
C GLY A 230 -30.54 9.32 24.89
N ARG A 231 -29.42 9.80 25.45
CA ARG A 231 -29.01 9.49 26.81
C ARG A 231 -30.19 9.77 27.75
N LYS A 232 -30.80 8.72 28.31
CA LYS A 232 -31.70 8.85 29.47
C LYS A 232 -30.89 9.46 30.62
N ALA A 233 -31.15 10.74 30.91
CA ALA A 233 -30.67 11.41 32.10
C ALA A 233 -31.14 10.63 33.34
N LYS A 234 -30.20 10.12 34.14
CA LYS A 234 -30.47 9.63 35.49
C LYS A 234 -31.03 10.78 36.31
N LYS A 235 -32.30 10.70 36.73
CA LYS A 235 -32.86 11.58 37.75
C LYS A 235 -32.05 11.42 39.05
N PRO A 236 -31.62 12.50 39.71
CA PRO A 236 -31.04 12.39 41.04
C PRO A 236 -32.15 12.06 42.05
N VAL A 237 -31.88 11.06 42.88
CA VAL A 237 -32.64 10.75 44.10
C VAL A 237 -32.31 11.85 45.11
N LYS A 238 -33.32 12.59 45.57
CA LYS A 238 -33.18 13.48 46.73
C LYS A 238 -33.32 12.63 47.99
N ALA A 239 -32.36 12.79 48.89
CA ALA A 239 -32.45 12.41 50.30
C ALA A 239 -33.45 13.32 51.03
#